data_AF-A0A3A8E7X0-F1
#
_entry.id   AF-A0A3A8E7X0-F1
#
_cell.length_a   1.000
_cell.length_b   1.000
_cell.length_c   1.000
_cell.angle_alpha   90.00
_cell.angle_beta   90.00
_cell.angle_gamma   90.00
#
_symmetry.space_group_name_H-M   'P 1'
#
loop_
_entity.id
_entity.type
_entity.pdbx_description
1 polymer ?
#
loop_
_entity_poly.entity_id
_entity_poly.type
_entity_poly.pdbx_seq_one_letter_code
_entity_poly.pdbx_strand_id
1 'polypeptide(L)'
;MKHPIYISFFGLGLSVIRELKNIISQQFSFHHDIHWTNIADKKLQVLLINDDYVDVSHLKTLDLSKLAVLKLYKDDSRAGQILDDILYLPLKAPDQFITWLNKQLDSTVQSISRCTSN
;
A
#
# COMPACT_ATOMS: atom_id res chain seq x y z
N MET A 1 -14.35 -3.13 -17.24
CA MET A 1 -13.68 -1.87 -16.83
C MET A 1 -12.64 -2.23 -15.79
N LYS A 2 -11.43 -1.68 -15.85
CA LYS A 2 -10.41 -1.92 -14.81
C LYS A 2 -10.77 -1.11 -13.56
N HIS A 3 -10.65 -1.69 -12.38
CA HIS A 3 -10.89 -0.97 -11.14
C HIS A 3 -9.68 -0.07 -10.83
N PRO A 4 -9.87 1.23 -10.55
CA PRO A 4 -8.76 2.14 -10.27
C PRO A 4 -8.25 1.95 -8.84
N ILE A 5 -6.94 1.82 -8.68
CA ILE A 5 -6.26 1.73 -7.39
C ILE A 5 -5.39 2.97 -7.22
N TYR A 6 -5.59 3.69 -6.11
CA TYR A 6 -4.82 4.90 -5.79
C TYR A 6 -3.80 4.60 -4.69
N ILE A 7 -2.52 4.75 -5.03
CA ILE A 7 -1.39 4.40 -4.16
C ILE A 7 -0.50 5.61 -3.95
N SER A 8 -0.05 5.83 -2.71
CA SER A 8 0.92 6.87 -2.36
C SER A 8 2.11 6.31 -1.60
N PHE A 9 3.23 7.04 -1.66
CA PHE A 9 4.49 6.71 -0.99
C PHE A 9 4.91 7.90 -0.12
N PHE A 10 5.33 7.65 1.12
CA PHE A 10 5.76 8.71 2.05
C PHE A 10 7.05 8.35 2.80
N GLY A 11 8.00 9.28 2.86
CA GLY A 11 9.25 9.08 3.61
C GLY A 11 10.18 7.99 3.08
N LEU A 12 9.98 7.55 1.82
CA LEU A 12 10.74 6.46 1.19
C LEU A 12 11.81 6.97 0.23
N GLY A 13 12.92 6.23 0.13
CA GLY A 13 13.97 6.50 -0.85
C GLY A 13 13.53 6.21 -2.29
N LEU A 14 14.05 6.97 -3.25
CA LEU A 14 13.68 6.87 -4.68
C LEU A 14 13.91 5.47 -5.27
N SER A 15 14.95 4.77 -4.84
CA SER A 15 15.24 3.40 -5.28
C SER A 15 14.14 2.43 -4.87
N VAL A 16 13.75 2.47 -3.59
CA VAL A 16 12.69 1.65 -3.00
C VAL A 16 11.34 1.95 -3.68
N ILE A 17 11.02 3.23 -3.87
CA ILE A 17 9.77 3.63 -4.57
C ILE A 17 9.75 3.04 -5.97
N ARG A 18 10.85 3.12 -6.72
CA ARG A 18 10.93 2.61 -8.09
C ARG A 18 10.74 1.09 -8.13
N GLU A 19 11.37 0.38 -7.22
CA GLU A 19 11.26 -1.08 -7.09
C GLU A 19 9.81 -1.50 -6.80
N LEU A 20 9.18 -0.89 -5.80
CA LEU A 20 7.77 -1.16 -5.45
C LEU A 20 6.84 -0.83 -6.61
N LYS A 21 7.01 0.33 -7.25
CA LYS A 21 6.21 0.70 -8.44
C LYS A 21 6.34 -0.34 -9.54
N ASN A 22 7.54 -0.83 -9.81
CA ASN A 22 7.76 -1.84 -10.83
C ASN A 22 7.01 -3.14 -10.50
N ILE A 23 7.12 -3.63 -9.26
CA ILE A 23 6.46 -4.86 -8.81
C ILE A 23 4.95 -4.74 -8.90
N ILE A 24 4.38 -3.66 -8.36
CA ILE A 24 2.93 -3.42 -8.41
C ILE A 24 2.48 -3.32 -9.87
N SER A 25 3.23 -2.60 -10.71
CA SER A 25 2.87 -2.44 -12.12
C SER A 25 2.89 -3.77 -12.86
N GLN A 26 3.90 -4.61 -12.64
CA GLN A 26 4.01 -5.92 -13.28
C GLN A 26 2.86 -6.86 -12.89
N GLN A 27 2.48 -6.85 -11.61
CA GLN A 27 1.47 -7.78 -11.10
C GLN A 27 0.03 -7.30 -11.31
N PHE A 28 -0.23 -6.00 -11.21
CA PHE A 28 -1.61 -5.48 -11.11
C PHE A 28 -2.07 -4.71 -12.36
N SER A 29 -1.18 -4.18 -13.21
CA SER A 29 -1.60 -3.34 -14.36
C SER A 29 -2.45 -4.09 -15.39
N PHE A 30 -2.43 -5.42 -15.37
CA PHE A 30 -3.28 -6.21 -16.26
C PHE A 30 -4.76 -6.11 -15.86
N HIS A 31 -5.05 -6.10 -14.56
CA HIS A 31 -6.41 -6.14 -14.02
C HIS A 31 -6.92 -4.78 -13.50
N HIS A 32 -6.00 -3.90 -13.11
CA HIS A 32 -6.30 -2.65 -12.43
C HIS A 32 -5.68 -1.45 -13.15
N ASP A 33 -6.25 -0.28 -12.93
CA ASP A 33 -5.65 0.99 -13.35
C ASP A 33 -4.92 1.61 -12.15
N ILE A 34 -3.59 1.69 -12.21
CA ILE A 34 -2.77 2.09 -11.07
C ILE A 34 -2.51 3.59 -11.15
N HIS A 35 -3.04 4.33 -10.17
CA HIS A 35 -2.82 5.75 -10.02
C HIS A 35 -1.86 6.03 -8.86
N TRP A 36 -0.68 6.55 -9.21
CA TRP A 36 0.26 7.10 -8.23
C TRP A 36 -0.19 8.50 -7.82
N THR A 37 -0.60 8.67 -6.57
CA THR A 37 -1.17 9.93 -6.09
C THR A 37 -0.45 10.46 -4.83
N ASN A 38 -0.84 11.65 -4.41
CA ASN A 38 -0.37 12.27 -3.17
C ASN A 38 -1.10 11.66 -1.96
N ILE A 39 -0.44 11.65 -0.81
CA ILE A 39 -1.02 11.23 0.47
C ILE A 39 -2.30 12.00 0.85
N ALA A 40 -2.46 13.24 0.38
CA ALA A 40 -3.65 14.06 0.62
C ALA A 40 -4.85 13.72 -0.31
N ASP A 41 -4.71 12.77 -1.23
CA ASP A 41 -5.80 12.38 -2.13
C ASP A 41 -6.92 11.66 -1.36
N LYS A 42 -8.15 12.15 -1.50
CA LYS A 42 -9.34 11.56 -0.86
C LYS A 42 -9.68 10.16 -1.37
N LYS A 43 -9.19 9.79 -2.55
CA LYS A 43 -9.37 8.46 -3.15
C LYS A 43 -8.25 7.49 -2.77
N LEU A 44 -7.27 7.92 -1.98
CA LEU A 44 -6.13 7.10 -1.57
C LEU A 44 -6.63 5.83 -0.88
N GLN A 45 -6.18 4.68 -1.39
CA GLN A 45 -6.54 3.36 -0.86
C GLN A 45 -5.35 2.69 -0.17
N VAL A 46 -4.14 2.92 -0.68
CA VAL A 46 -2.93 2.28 -0.16
C VAL A 46 -1.84 3.33 0.10
N LEU A 47 -1.30 3.33 1.31
CA LEU A 47 -0.18 4.17 1.71
C LEU A 47 1.02 3.30 2.10
N LEU A 48 2.13 3.50 1.40
CA LEU A 48 3.43 2.90 1.70
C LEU A 48 4.29 3.95 2.39
N ILE A 49 4.61 3.73 3.67
CA ILE A 49 5.30 4.73 4.49
C ILE A 49 6.51 4.14 5.19
N ASN A 50 7.60 4.88 5.29
CA ASN A 50 8.71 4.49 6.16
C ASN A 50 8.28 4.57 7.63
N ASP A 51 8.54 3.51 8.40
CA ASP A 51 8.15 3.37 9.81
C ASP A 51 8.58 4.57 10.68
N ASP A 52 9.74 5.16 10.39
CA ASP A 52 10.27 6.36 11.08
C ASP A 52 9.32 7.57 11.03
N TYR A 53 8.40 7.60 10.07
CA TYR A 53 7.50 8.73 9.81
C TYR A 53 6.04 8.42 10.14
N VAL A 54 5.73 7.28 10.78
CA VAL A 54 4.33 6.91 11.07
C VAL A 54 3.68 7.87 12.08
N ASP A 55 4.44 8.50 12.97
CA ASP A 55 3.88 9.37 14.02
C ASP A 55 3.78 10.85 13.60
N VAL A 56 4.04 11.19 12.33
CA VAL A 56 3.89 12.57 11.87
C VAL A 56 2.42 12.99 11.79
N SER A 57 2.15 14.22 12.26
CA SER A 57 0.82 14.84 12.35
C SER A 57 -0.05 14.73 11.09
N HIS A 58 0.56 14.57 9.91
CA HIS A 58 -0.12 14.43 8.61
C HIS A 58 -0.92 13.12 8.47
N LEU A 59 -0.61 12.06 9.23
CA LEU A 59 -1.41 10.83 9.20
C LEU A 59 -2.66 10.91 10.08
N LYS A 60 -2.65 11.80 11.09
CA LYS A 60 -3.79 11.98 12.02
C LYS A 60 -5.02 12.54 11.32
N THR A 61 -4.85 13.18 10.16
CA THR A 61 -5.93 13.71 9.32
C THR A 61 -6.47 12.71 8.30
N LEU A 62 -5.84 11.54 8.15
CA LEU A 62 -6.27 10.52 7.21
C LEU A 62 -7.32 9.61 7.85
N ASP A 63 -8.35 9.26 7.07
CA ASP A 63 -9.34 8.27 7.47
C ASP A 63 -8.74 6.86 7.35
N LEU A 64 -8.08 6.42 8.43
CA LEU A 64 -7.42 5.11 8.51
C LEU A 64 -8.41 3.93 8.39
N SER A 65 -9.72 4.16 8.52
CA SER A 65 -10.72 3.08 8.42
C SER A 65 -10.87 2.51 7.00
N LYS A 66 -10.42 3.25 5.98
CA LYS A 66 -10.50 2.87 4.56
C LYS A 66 -9.14 2.86 3.87
N LEU A 67 -8.08 3.15 4.62
CA LEU A 67 -6.73 3.30 4.11
C LEU A 67 -5.89 2.10 4.57
N ALA A 68 -5.45 1.30 3.62
CA ALA A 68 -4.46 0.27 3.89
C ALA A 68 -3.07 0.91 4.02
N VAL A 69 -2.50 0.86 5.22
CA VAL A 69 -1.17 1.41 5.49
C VAL A 69 -0.19 0.25 5.64
N LEU A 70 0.86 0.24 4.83
CA LEU A 70 2.00 -0.66 4.99
C LEU A 70 3.22 0.16 5.34
N LYS A 71 3.81 -0.17 6.49
CA LYS A 71 5.03 0.45 6.99
C LYS A 71 6.23 -0.25 6.37
N LEU A 72 7.31 0.47 6.14
CA LEU A 72 8.54 -0.08 5.59
C LEU A 72 9.65 0.16 6.60
N TYR A 73 10.32 -0.93 6.97
CA TYR A 73 11.43 -0.91 7.92
C TYR A 73 12.65 -1.58 7.30
N LYS A 74 13.85 -1.05 7.58
CA LYS A 74 15.09 -1.64 7.06
C LYS A 74 15.58 -2.71 8.02
N ASP A 75 15.49 -3.96 7.61
CA ASP A 75 16.01 -5.10 8.37
C ASP A 75 16.31 -6.27 7.44
N ASP A 76 17.61 -6.42 7.15
CA ASP A 76 18.10 -7.47 6.25
C ASP A 76 17.81 -8.89 6.74
N SER A 77 17.64 -9.09 8.06
CA SER A 77 17.34 -10.41 8.65
C SER A 77 15.92 -10.88 8.34
N ARG A 78 15.00 -9.94 8.10
CA ARG A 78 13.59 -10.18 7.78
C ARG A 78 13.22 -9.76 6.35
N ALA A 79 14.21 -9.42 5.54
CA ALA A 79 14.07 -8.96 4.16
C ALA A 79 12.98 -9.70 3.36
N GLY A 80 12.00 -8.96 2.84
CA GLY A 80 10.87 -9.47 2.06
C GLY A 80 9.68 -10.00 2.87
N GLN A 81 9.77 -10.03 4.20
CA GLN A 81 8.67 -10.46 5.07
C GLN A 81 7.75 -9.29 5.43
N ILE A 82 6.47 -9.60 5.64
CA ILE A 82 5.48 -8.70 6.25
C ILE A 82 5.06 -9.25 7.61
N LEU A 83 5.26 -8.46 8.67
CA LEU A 83 4.77 -8.75 10.02
C LEU A 83 4.07 -7.50 10.56
N ASP A 84 2.86 -7.63 11.08
CA ASP A 84 2.08 -6.53 11.68
C ASP A 84 2.00 -5.27 10.78
N ASP A 85 1.72 -5.48 9.49
CA ASP A 85 1.69 -4.43 8.46
C ASP A 85 3.02 -3.66 8.30
N ILE A 86 4.14 -4.30 8.63
CA ILE A 86 5.51 -3.82 8.40
C ILE A 86 6.19 -4.73 7.37
N LEU A 87 6.57 -4.14 6.24
CA LEU A 87 7.41 -4.74 5.22
C LEU A 87 8.89 -4.49 5.50
N TYR A 88 9.67 -5.56 5.64
CA TYR A 88 11.10 -5.47 5.88
C TYR A 88 11.90 -5.42 4.58
N LEU A 89 12.72 -4.39 4.43
CA LEU A 89 13.60 -4.17 3.29
C LEU A 89 14.99 -4.80 3.54
N PRO A 90 15.73 -5.18 2.47
CA PRO A 90 15.38 -5.07 1.04
C PRO A 90 14.32 -6.07 0.59
N LEU A 91 13.62 -5.77 -0.50
CA LEU A 91 12.57 -6.63 -1.02
C LEU A 91 13.16 -7.79 -1.83
N LYS A 92 13.56 -8.87 -1.15
CA LYS A 92 14.18 -10.05 -1.82
C LYS A 92 13.17 -10.87 -2.65
N ALA A 93 11.93 -10.97 -2.18
CA ALA A 93 10.84 -11.66 -2.86
C ALA A 93 9.53 -10.85 -2.70
N PRO A 94 8.77 -10.62 -3.78
CA PRO A 94 7.58 -9.79 -3.72
C PRO A 94 6.32 -10.53 -3.26
N ASP A 95 6.37 -11.85 -3.06
CA ASP A 95 5.19 -12.70 -2.85
C ASP A 95 4.34 -12.24 -1.67
N GLN A 96 4.95 -12.05 -0.49
CA GLN A 96 4.22 -11.59 0.69
C GLN A 96 3.62 -10.20 0.49
N PHE A 97 4.35 -9.31 -0.18
CA PHE A 97 3.87 -7.97 -0.51
C PHE A 97 2.67 -8.01 -1.47
N ILE A 98 2.73 -8.85 -2.49
CA ILE A 98 1.65 -9.05 -3.45
C ILE A 98 0.43 -9.67 -2.74
N THR A 99 0.62 -10.68 -1.90
CA THR A 99 -0.46 -11.30 -1.12
C THR A 99 -1.12 -10.30 -0.18
N TRP A 100 -0.32 -9.51 0.54
CA TRP A 100 -0.82 -8.45 1.40
C TRP A 100 -1.63 -7.43 0.61
N LEU A 101 -1.11 -6.94 -0.52
CA LEU A 101 -1.78 -5.92 -1.32
C LEU A 101 -3.12 -6.42 -1.89
N ASN A 102 -3.15 -7.65 -2.42
CA ASN A 102 -4.41 -8.28 -2.88
C ASN A 102 -5.45 -8.34 -1.76
N LYS A 103 -5.05 -8.80 -0.57
CA LYS A 103 -5.95 -8.90 0.58
C LYS A 103 -6.58 -7.54 0.93
N GLN A 104 -5.79 -6.47 0.93
CA GLN A 104 -6.29 -5.13 1.27
C GLN A 104 -7.26 -4.60 0.20
N LEU A 105 -6.95 -4.84 -1.07
CA LEU A 105 -7.81 -4.43 -2.18
C LEU A 105 -9.13 -5.21 -2.18
N ASP A 106 -9.10 -6.52 -1.95
CA ASP A 106 -10.31 -7.36 -1.85
C ASP A 106 -11.20 -6.97 -0.66
N SER A 107 -10.58 -6.64 0.47
CA SER A 107 -11.27 -6.18 1.69
C SER A 107 -11.97 -4.82 1.49
N THR A 108 -11.38 -3.97 0.65
CA THR A 108 -11.93 -2.65 0.31
C THR A 108 -13.14 -2.78 -0.64
N VAL A 109 -13.16 -3.79 -1.52
CA VAL A 109 -14.30 -4.05 -2.42
C VAL A 109 -15.53 -4.60 -1.66
N GLN A 110 -15.32 -5.40 -0.60
CA GLN A 110 -16.43 -5.97 0.17
C GLN A 110 -17.12 -4.96 1.10
N SER A 111 -16.41 -3.94 1.58
CA SER A 111 -16.98 -2.90 2.46
C SER A 111 -17.90 -1.93 1.69
N ILE A 112 -17.66 -1.73 0.39
CA ILE A 112 -18.56 -0.93 -0.47
C ILE A 112 -19.85 -1.70 -0.79
N SER A 113 -19.79 -3.03 -0.87
CA SER A 113 -20.94 -3.89 -1.22
C SER A 113 -21.94 -4.12 -0.08
N ARG A 114 -21.60 -3.74 1.17
CA ARG A 114 -22.49 -3.89 2.34
C ARG A 114 -23.32 -2.66 2.68
N CYS A 115 -23.14 -1.54 1.98
CA CYS A 115 -23.88 -0.30 2.25
C CYS A 115 -25.11 -0.08 1.34
N THR A 116 -25.46 -1.00 0.44
CA THR A 116 -26.64 -0.90 -0.44
C THR A 116 -27.74 -1.93 -0.13
N SER A 117 -27.88 -2.34 1.13
CA SER A 117 -29.03 -3.12 1.58
C SER A 117 -29.38 -2.75 3.02
N ASN A 118 -30.07 -1.61 3.16
CA ASN A 118 -31.26 -1.47 4.01
C ASN A 118 -31.98 -0.16 3.69
#